data_AF-A0A7C5ZA04-F1
#
_entry.id   AF-A0A7C5ZA04-F1
#
_cell.length_a   1.000
_cell.length_b   1.000
_cell.length_c   1.000
_cell.angle_alpha   90.00
_cell.angle_beta   90.00
_cell.angle_gamma   90.00
#
_symmetry.space_group_name_H-M   'P 1'
#
loop_
_entity.id
_entity.type
_entity.pdbx_description
1 polymer ?
#
loop_
_entity_poly.entity_id
_entity_poly.type
_entity_poly.pdbx_seq_one_letter_code
_entity_poly.pdbx_strand_id
1 'polypeptide(L)'
;MRDLEKELQDSESYIKKLENELEKLNREKSQIENKECERRKELENLRSRKQDLLNELGIAENKDSNKLLNFYNICSEEKELISPYGITKWIDARVKVFLYALYLHQAFIENLAKQFKKNLSLSVNILKGKVPADNSIAWKMGFESLWITAPVISTTFASFSRLFAGLNKEDIGWLLIDEAGQAVPQEAVGAIWRSKRVVVVGDPLQLEPICNIPFVLEEKLAEKFGLQDERKKFFPTISSVQILADNATFIGTWIGEDSDSIWVGCPLRVHRRCSSPMFDISNKIAYKGLMIQGKREFRSSLPESCWYDVKGKKFKGNWVEEEGEKLKELLEELSELSELSELSKRGAIDITKDVFIISPFRDVVEKCREIVKEYGVNLNKIGTVHTTQGKEAEIVVIVLGGTTEGARAWAASKPNLLNVAVTRAKERIYIIGNVDVWKNKPHFCDCIKFFKKVRNDKLIYQPIQGGFSNERE
;
A
#
# COMPACT_ATOMS: atom_id res chain seq x y z
N MET A 1 43.44 83.68 20.28
CA MET A 1 43.81 82.92 21.50
C MET A 1 42.58 82.24 22.09
N ARG A 2 41.55 82.97 22.52
CA ARG A 2 40.32 82.36 23.09
C ARG A 2 39.56 81.40 22.16
N ASP A 3 39.47 81.68 20.86
CA ASP A 3 38.79 80.79 19.91
C ASP A 3 39.57 79.49 19.65
N LEU A 4 40.90 79.58 19.60
CA LEU A 4 41.80 78.43 19.49
C LEU A 4 41.80 77.57 20.76
N GLU A 5 41.70 78.19 21.94
CA GLU A 5 41.56 77.47 23.21
C GLU A 5 40.23 76.69 23.26
N LYS A 6 39.15 77.26 22.72
CA LYS A 6 37.84 76.60 22.65
C LYS A 6 37.83 75.44 21.66
N GLU A 7 38.41 75.61 20.47
CA GLU A 7 38.58 74.53 19.49
C GLU A 7 39.44 73.37 20.00
N LEU A 8 40.49 73.69 20.77
CA LEU A 8 41.34 72.69 21.44
C LEU A 8 40.52 71.91 22.46
N GLN A 9 39.73 72.60 23.28
CA GLN A 9 38.89 72.00 24.33
C GLN A 9 37.76 71.13 23.74
N ASP A 10 37.15 71.54 22.63
CA ASP A 10 36.15 70.77 21.90
C ASP A 10 36.77 69.52 21.24
N SER A 11 38.00 69.64 20.70
CA SER A 11 38.75 68.52 20.13
C SER A 11 39.16 67.50 21.20
N GLU A 12 39.64 67.95 22.36
CA GLU A 12 39.96 67.09 23.51
C GLU A 12 38.72 66.34 24.03
N SER A 13 37.57 67.02 24.10
CA SER A 13 36.28 66.41 24.46
C SER A 13 35.85 65.35 23.44
N TYR A 14 36.04 65.61 22.15
CA TYR A 14 35.73 64.67 21.08
C TYR A 14 36.66 63.44 21.08
N ILE A 15 37.96 63.62 21.30
CA ILE A 15 38.93 62.53 21.48
C ILE A 15 38.52 61.65 22.66
N LYS A 16 38.19 62.25 23.81
CA LYS A 16 37.76 61.51 25.00
C LYS A 16 36.47 60.72 24.76
N LYS A 17 35.55 61.25 23.94
CA LYS A 17 34.34 60.53 23.54
C LYS A 17 34.67 59.32 22.65
N LEU A 18 35.57 59.48 21.68
CA LEU A 18 36.05 58.38 20.83
C LEU A 18 36.80 57.31 21.63
N GLU A 19 37.63 57.70 22.60
CA GLU A 19 38.34 56.77 23.48
C GLU A 19 37.36 55.91 24.31
N ASN A 20 36.32 56.53 24.89
CA ASN A 20 35.27 55.80 25.61
C ASN A 20 34.48 54.85 24.70
N GLU A 21 34.21 55.26 23.46
CA GLU A 21 33.51 54.45 22.47
C GLU A 21 34.38 53.26 22.01
N LEU A 22 35.69 53.48 21.85
CA LEU A 22 36.68 52.46 21.51
C LEU A 22 36.87 51.45 22.66
N GLU A 23 36.88 51.90 23.91
CA GLU A 23 36.84 51.01 25.08
C GLU A 23 35.57 50.16 25.12
N LYS A 24 34.40 50.78 24.87
CA LYS A 24 33.12 50.07 24.84
C LYS A 24 33.11 48.99 23.76
N LEU A 25 33.53 49.34 22.54
CA LEU A 25 33.64 48.40 21.42
C LEU A 25 34.63 47.27 21.71
N ASN A 26 35.76 47.54 22.37
CA ASN A 26 36.71 46.50 22.77
C ASN A 26 36.13 45.53 23.81
N ARG A 27 35.34 46.04 24.78
CA ARG A 27 34.62 45.20 25.74
C ARG A 27 33.57 44.33 25.05
N GLU A 28 32.79 44.90 24.12
CA GLU A 28 31.81 44.16 23.33
C GLU A 28 32.46 43.08 22.46
N LYS A 29 33.58 43.40 21.79
CA LYS A 29 34.38 42.44 21.01
C LYS A 29 34.85 41.27 21.87
N SER A 30 35.44 41.55 23.03
CA SER A 30 35.91 40.49 23.95
C SER A 30 34.76 39.62 24.45
N GLN A 31 33.59 40.19 24.73
CA GLN A 31 32.40 39.42 25.10
C GLN A 31 31.92 38.51 23.95
N ILE A 32 31.97 38.99 22.70
CA ILE A 32 31.60 38.19 21.52
C ILE A 32 32.60 37.05 21.32
N GLU A 33 33.90 37.32 21.41
CA GLU A 33 34.96 36.30 21.27
C GLU A 33 34.83 35.20 22.34
N ASN A 34 34.51 35.57 23.59
CA ASN A 34 34.26 34.60 24.66
C ASN A 34 33.02 33.75 24.35
N LYS A 35 31.91 34.36 23.92
CA LYS A 35 30.70 33.63 23.51
C LYS A 35 30.95 32.71 22.31
N GLU A 36 31.78 33.13 21.35
CA GLU A 36 32.15 32.30 20.21
C GLU A 36 32.97 31.08 20.66
N CYS A 37 33.93 31.28 21.57
CA CYS A 37 34.72 30.21 22.16
C CYS A 37 33.85 29.19 22.91
N GLU A 38 32.89 29.66 23.73
CA GLU A 38 31.93 28.80 24.43
C GLU A 38 31.08 27.99 23.46
N ARG A 39 30.50 28.65 22.43
CA ARG A 39 29.67 27.98 21.43
C ARG A 39 30.46 26.96 20.60
N ARG A 40 31.75 27.21 20.31
CA ARG A 40 32.64 26.25 19.64
C ARG A 40 32.85 25.00 20.49
N LYS A 41 33.12 25.15 21.80
CA LYS A 41 33.25 24.02 22.73
C LYS A 41 31.94 23.22 22.84
N GLU A 42 30.81 23.91 22.92
CA GLU A 42 29.49 23.25 22.96
C GLU A 42 29.24 22.44 21.67
N LEU A 43 29.58 23.01 20.51
CA LEU A 43 29.45 22.34 19.22
C LEU A 43 30.33 21.09 19.13
N GLU A 44 31.57 21.14 19.63
CA GLU A 44 32.46 19.98 19.70
C GLU A 44 31.91 18.88 20.59
N ASN A 45 31.40 19.24 21.78
CA ASN A 45 30.74 18.28 22.68
C ASN A 45 29.52 17.63 22.05
N LEU A 46 28.66 18.41 21.38
CA LEU A 46 27.49 17.89 20.67
C LEU A 46 27.89 16.97 19.50
N ARG A 47 28.97 17.30 18.77
CA ARG A 47 29.52 16.44 17.71
C ARG A 47 30.05 15.12 18.25
N SER A 48 30.80 15.15 19.35
CA SER A 48 31.28 13.94 20.02
C SER A 48 30.10 13.09 20.48
N ARG A 49 29.13 13.70 21.17
CA ARG A 49 27.95 12.99 21.67
C ARG A 49 27.12 12.38 20.55
N LYS A 50 26.96 13.10 19.43
CA LYS A 50 26.34 12.57 18.22
C LYS A 50 27.08 11.32 17.73
N GLN A 51 28.42 11.37 17.63
CA GLN A 51 29.20 10.23 17.16
C GLN A 51 29.07 9.00 18.08
N ASP A 52 29.09 9.21 19.39
CA ASP A 52 28.90 8.13 20.37
C ASP A 52 27.53 7.46 20.21
N LEU A 53 26.47 8.25 20.09
CA LEU A 53 25.11 7.74 19.86
C LEU A 53 24.98 6.98 18.54
N LEU A 54 25.62 7.47 17.46
CA LEU A 54 25.60 6.77 16.17
C LEU A 54 26.27 5.40 16.25
N ASN A 55 27.37 5.30 17.01
CA ASN A 55 28.09 4.06 17.25
C ASN A 55 27.25 3.09 18.11
N GLU A 56 26.62 3.59 19.18
CA GLU A 56 25.75 2.81 20.06
C GLU A 56 24.53 2.26 19.31
N LEU A 57 23.89 3.10 18.49
CA LEU A 57 22.75 2.71 17.67
C LEU A 57 23.14 1.76 16.52
N GLY A 58 24.44 1.65 16.18
CA GLY A 58 24.90 0.83 15.07
C GLY A 58 24.47 1.39 13.69
N ILE A 59 24.20 2.69 13.58
CA ILE A 59 23.71 3.31 12.34
C ILE A 59 24.68 3.11 11.18
N ALA A 60 25.99 3.07 11.45
CA ALA A 60 27.02 2.78 10.45
C ALA A 60 26.85 1.40 9.78
N GLU A 61 26.22 0.44 10.45
CA GLU A 61 25.95 -0.91 9.92
C GLU A 61 24.71 -0.93 9.01
N ASN A 62 23.90 0.15 9.01
CA ASN A 62 22.71 0.25 8.15
C ASN A 62 23.13 0.56 6.71
N LYS A 63 22.56 -0.16 5.74
CA LYS A 63 22.74 0.09 4.30
C LYS A 63 22.39 1.52 3.86
N ASP A 64 21.47 2.17 4.59
CA ASP A 64 20.98 3.53 4.34
C ASP A 64 21.60 4.55 5.30
N SER A 65 22.73 4.22 5.95
CA SER A 65 23.39 5.04 6.99
C SER A 65 23.58 6.50 6.59
N ASN A 66 24.14 6.77 5.41
CA ASN A 66 24.33 8.13 4.90
C ASN A 66 23.02 8.90 4.76
N LYS A 67 21.94 8.23 4.35
CA LYS A 67 20.62 8.85 4.20
C LYS A 67 19.96 9.10 5.55
N LEU A 68 20.10 8.18 6.51
CA LEU A 68 19.65 8.36 7.90
C LEU A 68 20.36 9.52 8.59
N LEU A 69 21.67 9.65 8.39
CA LEU A 69 22.48 10.75 8.93
C LEU A 69 22.08 12.12 8.36
N ASN A 70 21.63 12.14 7.12
CA ASN A 70 21.18 13.33 6.40
C ASN A 70 19.66 13.41 6.27
N PHE A 71 18.91 12.70 7.12
CA PHE A 71 17.47 12.49 6.95
C PHE A 71 16.70 13.79 6.71
N TYR A 72 17.01 14.87 7.42
CA TYR A 72 16.31 16.14 7.27
C TYR A 72 16.63 16.89 5.96
N ASN A 73 17.77 16.60 5.33
CA ASN A 73 18.30 17.33 4.16
C ASN A 73 18.03 16.65 2.82
N ILE A 74 17.56 15.40 2.82
CA ILE A 74 17.20 14.66 1.60
C ILE A 74 15.74 14.92 1.20
N CYS A 75 15.43 14.66 -0.07
CA CYS A 75 14.08 14.93 -0.59
C CYS A 75 13.04 13.96 0.02
N SER A 76 11.75 14.29 -0.11
CA SER A 76 10.68 13.46 0.45
C SER A 76 10.69 12.03 -0.09
N GLU A 77 11.02 11.82 -1.36
CA GLU A 77 11.01 10.49 -1.96
C GLU A 77 12.13 9.62 -1.41
N GLU A 78 13.31 10.19 -1.24
CA GLU A 78 14.44 9.47 -0.64
C GLU A 78 14.18 9.10 0.82
N LYS A 79 13.48 9.96 1.59
CA LYS A 79 13.11 9.67 2.99
C LYS A 79 12.27 8.40 3.09
N GLU A 80 11.30 8.24 2.20
CA GLU A 80 10.36 7.11 2.19
C GLU A 80 11.03 5.79 1.82
N LEU A 81 12.11 5.84 1.02
CA LEU A 81 12.86 4.66 0.60
C LEU A 81 13.79 4.09 1.69
N ILE A 82 14.04 4.83 2.77
CA ILE A 82 14.94 4.43 3.85
C ILE A 82 14.32 3.37 4.74
N SER A 83 15.12 2.39 5.16
CA SER A 83 14.73 1.41 6.16
C SER A 83 15.49 1.62 7.49
N PRO A 84 14.94 2.37 8.46
CA PRO A 84 15.62 2.64 9.73
C PRO A 84 15.86 1.37 10.55
N TYR A 85 15.01 0.36 10.39
CA TYR A 85 15.09 -0.91 11.13
C TYR A 85 16.10 -1.92 10.57
N GLY A 86 16.88 -1.56 9.55
CA GLY A 86 17.87 -2.43 8.89
C GLY A 86 19.18 -2.64 9.65
N ILE A 87 19.20 -2.39 10.96
CA ILE A 87 20.40 -2.48 11.80
C ILE A 87 20.51 -3.90 12.34
N THR A 88 21.56 -4.64 11.95
CA THR A 88 21.75 -6.06 12.29
C THR A 88 21.64 -6.33 13.79
N LYS A 89 22.32 -5.54 14.63
CA LYS A 89 22.23 -5.68 16.10
C LYS A 89 20.81 -5.61 16.65
N TRP A 90 19.97 -4.72 16.09
CA TRP A 90 18.58 -4.56 16.52
C TRP A 90 17.72 -5.73 16.07
N ILE A 91 17.93 -6.21 14.84
CA ILE A 91 17.27 -7.40 14.31
C ILE A 91 17.62 -8.62 15.17
N ASP A 92 18.90 -8.82 15.48
CA ASP A 92 19.37 -9.92 16.32
C ASP A 92 18.78 -9.86 17.73
N ALA A 93 18.75 -8.67 18.35
CA ALA A 93 18.14 -8.49 19.65
C ALA A 93 16.64 -8.82 19.62
N ARG A 94 15.91 -8.36 18.60
CA ARG A 94 14.48 -8.66 18.42
C ARG A 94 14.23 -10.16 18.24
N VAL A 95 15.06 -10.85 17.45
CA VAL A 95 14.98 -12.32 17.29
C VAL A 95 15.23 -13.02 18.62
N LYS A 96 16.26 -12.62 19.38
CA LYS A 96 16.55 -13.19 20.70
C LYS A 96 15.39 -13.02 21.66
N VAL A 97 14.81 -11.82 21.78
CA VAL A 97 13.64 -11.55 22.63
C VAL A 97 12.46 -12.43 22.24
N PHE A 98 12.20 -12.58 20.94
CA PHE A 98 11.14 -13.46 20.45
C PHE A 98 11.38 -14.93 20.85
N LEU A 99 12.60 -15.44 20.66
CA LEU A 99 12.96 -16.80 21.06
C LEU A 99 12.83 -17.01 22.58
N TYR A 100 13.30 -16.07 23.40
CA TYR A 100 13.13 -16.14 24.86
C TYR A 100 11.66 -16.11 25.29
N ALA A 101 10.81 -15.34 24.60
CA ALA A 101 9.37 -15.38 24.86
C ALA A 101 8.77 -16.76 24.54
N LEU A 102 9.19 -17.41 23.45
CA LEU A 102 8.76 -18.78 23.13
C LEU A 102 9.23 -19.80 24.19
N TYR A 103 10.48 -19.70 24.66
CA TYR A 103 10.97 -20.55 25.75
C TYR A 103 10.20 -20.33 27.05
N LEU A 104 9.84 -19.08 27.36
CA LEU A 104 9.01 -18.77 28.52
C LEU A 104 7.61 -19.39 28.40
N HIS A 105 6.98 -19.30 27.22
CA HIS A 105 5.68 -19.94 26.97
C HIS A 105 5.79 -21.46 27.11
N GLN A 106 6.83 -22.07 26.54
CA GLN A 106 7.09 -23.51 26.66
C GLN A 106 7.22 -23.93 28.13
N ALA A 107 8.10 -23.27 28.88
CA ALA A 107 8.31 -23.57 30.29
C ALA A 107 7.02 -23.39 31.11
N PHE A 108 6.24 -22.34 30.83
CA PHE A 108 4.95 -22.12 31.47
C PHE A 108 3.95 -23.24 31.21
N ILE A 109 3.84 -23.70 29.95
CA ILE A 109 2.96 -24.79 29.55
C ILE A 109 3.40 -26.12 30.18
N GLU A 110 4.70 -26.44 30.17
CA GLU A 110 5.25 -27.68 30.72
C GLU A 110 5.01 -27.78 32.24
N ASN A 111 5.21 -26.68 32.97
CA ASN A 111 4.97 -26.63 34.42
C ASN A 111 3.48 -26.73 34.78
N LEU A 112 2.57 -26.36 33.87
CA LEU A 112 1.11 -26.39 34.07
C LEU A 112 0.40 -27.35 33.11
N ALA A 113 1.09 -28.42 32.68
CA ALA A 113 0.64 -29.29 31.59
C ALA A 113 -0.75 -29.91 31.85
N LYS A 114 -1.08 -30.25 33.10
CA LYS A 114 -2.39 -30.83 33.46
C LYS A 114 -3.53 -29.80 33.26
N GLN A 115 -3.29 -28.55 33.64
CA GLN A 115 -4.24 -27.45 33.49
C GLN A 115 -4.41 -27.10 32.01
N PHE A 116 -3.30 -26.96 31.27
CA PHE A 116 -3.34 -26.71 29.82
C PHE A 116 -4.07 -27.81 29.06
N LYS A 117 -3.83 -29.09 29.38
CA LYS A 117 -4.55 -30.20 28.75
C LYS A 117 -6.07 -30.09 28.94
N LYS A 118 -6.52 -29.73 30.15
CA LYS A 118 -7.96 -29.52 30.44
C LYS A 118 -8.51 -28.31 29.69
N ASN A 119 -7.80 -27.18 29.70
CA ASN A 119 -8.26 -25.96 29.04
C ASN A 119 -8.28 -26.10 27.51
N LEU A 120 -7.27 -26.75 26.90
CA LEU A 120 -7.28 -27.02 25.47
C LEU A 120 -8.39 -28.00 25.07
N SER A 121 -8.71 -28.98 25.93
CA SER A 121 -9.89 -29.84 25.73
C SER A 121 -11.19 -29.03 25.77
N LEU A 122 -11.26 -28.02 26.64
CA LEU A 122 -12.37 -27.05 26.66
C LEU A 122 -12.43 -26.22 25.37
N SER A 123 -11.29 -25.71 24.87
CA SER A 123 -11.21 -25.01 23.58
C SER A 123 -11.74 -25.89 22.44
N VAL A 124 -11.37 -27.17 22.39
CA VAL A 124 -11.90 -28.12 21.39
C VAL A 124 -13.42 -28.31 21.54
N ASN A 125 -13.94 -28.39 22.76
CA ASN A 125 -15.38 -28.52 22.99
C ASN A 125 -16.15 -27.25 22.58
N ILE A 126 -15.58 -26.06 22.80
CA ILE A 126 -16.12 -24.78 22.31
C ILE A 126 -16.21 -24.82 20.78
N LEU A 127 -15.13 -25.18 20.09
CA LEU A 127 -15.10 -25.27 18.63
C LEU A 127 -16.05 -26.32 18.05
N LYS A 128 -16.36 -27.38 18.82
CA LYS A 128 -17.38 -28.39 18.48
C LYS A 128 -18.81 -27.98 18.82
N GLY A 129 -19.03 -26.76 19.35
CA GLY A 129 -20.36 -26.28 19.74
C GLY A 129 -20.95 -26.97 20.98
N LYS A 130 -20.11 -27.62 21.80
CA LYS A 130 -20.55 -28.33 23.01
C LYS A 130 -20.65 -27.43 24.25
N VAL A 131 -20.18 -26.19 24.15
CA VAL A 131 -20.19 -25.22 25.24
C VAL A 131 -21.13 -24.07 24.86
N PRO A 132 -22.23 -23.86 25.61
CA PRO A 132 -23.15 -22.75 25.40
C PRO A 132 -22.44 -21.38 25.42
N ALA A 133 -22.90 -20.43 24.60
CA ALA A 133 -22.28 -19.12 24.45
C ALA A 133 -22.51 -18.19 25.65
N ASP A 134 -23.54 -18.44 26.47
CA ASP A 134 -23.81 -17.71 27.72
C ASP A 134 -22.80 -18.04 28.83
N ASN A 135 -22.05 -19.15 28.72
CA ASN A 135 -20.96 -19.48 29.64
C ASN A 135 -19.66 -18.75 29.27
N SER A 136 -19.65 -17.42 29.37
CA SER A 136 -18.53 -16.60 28.91
C SER A 136 -17.21 -16.87 29.63
N ILE A 137 -17.27 -17.34 30.88
CA ILE A 137 -16.09 -17.72 31.67
C ILE A 137 -15.38 -18.90 31.02
N ALA A 138 -16.11 -19.95 30.64
CA ALA A 138 -15.55 -21.12 29.98
C ALA A 138 -14.93 -20.75 28.62
N TRP A 139 -15.61 -19.88 27.86
CA TRP A 139 -15.10 -19.37 26.59
C TRP A 139 -13.78 -18.62 26.76
N LYS A 140 -13.74 -17.66 27.68
CA LYS A 140 -12.55 -16.88 27.98
C LYS A 140 -11.37 -17.77 28.40
N MET A 141 -11.58 -18.69 29.35
CA MET A 141 -10.55 -19.62 29.81
C MET A 141 -10.00 -20.51 28.68
N GLY A 142 -10.90 -21.01 27.82
CA GLY A 142 -10.54 -21.83 26.67
C GLY A 142 -9.71 -21.06 25.64
N PHE A 143 -10.09 -19.81 25.33
CA PHE A 143 -9.36 -18.98 24.36
C PHE A 143 -8.05 -18.43 24.92
N GLU A 144 -7.99 -17.98 26.18
CA GLU A 144 -6.75 -17.51 26.81
C GLU A 144 -5.66 -18.58 26.81
N SER A 145 -6.02 -19.83 27.12
CA SER A 145 -5.09 -20.95 27.09
C SER A 145 -4.67 -21.30 25.65
N LEU A 146 -5.61 -21.22 24.71
CA LEU A 146 -5.32 -21.43 23.29
C LEU A 146 -4.34 -20.37 22.76
N TRP A 147 -4.53 -19.09 23.09
CA TRP A 147 -3.68 -17.99 22.62
C TRP A 147 -2.24 -18.08 23.12
N ILE A 148 -1.99 -18.66 24.31
CA ILE A 148 -0.61 -18.90 24.77
C ILE A 148 0.11 -19.91 23.85
N THR A 149 -0.62 -20.91 23.35
CA THR A 149 -0.09 -21.94 22.44
C THR A 149 -0.10 -21.51 20.96
N ALA A 150 -1.07 -20.71 20.56
CA ALA A 150 -1.31 -20.24 19.21
C ALA A 150 -1.66 -18.74 19.27
N PRO A 151 -0.64 -17.85 19.28
CA PRO A 151 -0.83 -16.43 19.57
C PRO A 151 -1.58 -15.66 18.46
N VAL A 152 -1.76 -16.27 17.29
CA VAL A 152 -2.49 -15.68 16.16
C VAL A 152 -3.55 -16.67 15.70
N ILE A 153 -4.79 -16.20 15.64
CA ILE A 153 -5.94 -16.94 15.08
C ILE A 153 -6.53 -16.08 13.96
N SER A 154 -6.63 -16.65 12.76
CA SER A 154 -7.27 -16.00 11.61
C SER A 154 -8.69 -16.54 11.40
N THR A 155 -9.61 -15.67 11.03
CA THR A 155 -10.98 -16.02 10.65
C THR A 155 -11.58 -14.94 9.76
N THR A 156 -12.65 -15.26 9.02
CA THR A 156 -13.42 -14.27 8.25
C THR A 156 -14.52 -13.67 9.12
N PHE A 157 -15.01 -12.47 8.77
CA PHE A 157 -16.13 -11.86 9.51
C PHE A 157 -17.37 -12.75 9.55
N ALA A 158 -17.67 -13.46 8.46
CA ALA A 158 -18.78 -14.42 8.39
C ALA A 158 -18.70 -15.54 9.44
N SER A 159 -17.49 -15.94 9.85
CA SER A 159 -17.29 -16.97 10.89
C SER A 159 -17.03 -16.39 12.27
N PHE A 160 -16.67 -15.11 12.38
CA PHE A 160 -16.24 -14.47 13.61
C PHE A 160 -17.31 -14.52 14.71
N SER A 161 -18.56 -14.20 14.36
CA SER A 161 -19.68 -14.17 15.30
C SER A 161 -19.92 -15.52 15.98
N ARG A 162 -19.75 -16.62 15.23
CA ARG A 162 -19.84 -17.99 15.75
C ARG A 162 -18.59 -18.39 16.53
N LEU A 163 -17.41 -18.08 16.01
CA LEU A 163 -16.13 -18.47 16.60
C LEU A 163 -15.89 -17.83 17.98
N PHE A 164 -16.41 -16.62 18.19
CA PHE A 164 -16.21 -15.84 19.42
C PHE A 164 -17.53 -15.48 20.11
N ALA A 165 -18.58 -16.29 19.90
CA ALA A 165 -19.94 -16.02 20.36
C ALA A 165 -19.99 -15.72 21.86
N GLY A 166 -19.31 -16.53 22.68
CA GLY A 166 -19.30 -16.42 24.14
C GLY A 166 -18.20 -15.55 24.75
N LEU A 167 -17.41 -14.84 23.94
CA LEU A 167 -16.55 -13.79 24.50
C LEU A 167 -17.41 -12.57 24.88
N ASN A 168 -16.88 -11.61 25.61
CA ASN A 168 -17.53 -10.35 25.95
C ASN A 168 -16.80 -9.16 25.33
N LYS A 169 -17.25 -7.96 25.67
CA LYS A 169 -16.57 -6.70 25.34
C LYS A 169 -15.10 -6.78 25.75
N GLU A 170 -14.21 -6.39 24.85
CA GLU A 170 -12.77 -6.26 25.12
C GLU A 170 -12.05 -7.54 25.64
N ASP A 171 -12.62 -8.75 25.42
CA ASP A 171 -11.92 -10.00 25.78
C ASP A 171 -10.78 -10.35 24.80
N ILE A 172 -10.80 -9.83 23.58
CA ILE A 172 -9.73 -9.98 22.58
C ILE A 172 -8.72 -8.84 22.76
N GLY A 173 -7.44 -9.18 22.87
CA GLY A 173 -6.39 -8.18 23.08
C GLY A 173 -6.15 -7.26 21.88
N TRP A 174 -6.05 -7.84 20.68
CA TRP A 174 -5.80 -7.16 19.43
C TRP A 174 -6.61 -7.80 18.30
N LEU A 175 -7.26 -6.96 17.50
CA LEU A 175 -7.90 -7.33 16.24
C LEU A 175 -7.12 -6.70 15.10
N LEU A 176 -6.71 -7.51 14.12
CA LEU A 176 -6.13 -7.06 12.87
C LEU A 176 -7.16 -7.34 11.77
N ILE A 177 -7.59 -6.29 11.07
CA ILE A 177 -8.48 -6.38 9.92
C ILE A 177 -7.63 -6.10 8.69
N ASP A 178 -7.48 -7.10 7.83
CA ASP A 178 -6.81 -6.97 6.54
C ASP A 178 -7.84 -6.86 5.41
N GLU A 179 -7.45 -6.28 4.27
CA GLU A 179 -8.33 -5.99 3.12
C GLU A 179 -9.59 -5.18 3.52
N ALA A 180 -9.45 -4.29 4.50
CA ALA A 180 -10.55 -3.55 5.10
C ALA A 180 -11.28 -2.60 4.13
N GLY A 181 -10.67 -2.29 2.98
CA GLY A 181 -11.29 -1.52 1.89
C GLY A 181 -12.52 -2.21 1.30
N GLN A 182 -12.67 -3.51 1.57
CA GLN A 182 -13.74 -4.35 1.01
C GLN A 182 -14.72 -4.88 2.03
N ALA A 183 -14.37 -4.75 3.30
CA ALA A 183 -15.26 -5.14 4.37
C ALA A 183 -16.33 -4.06 4.52
N VAL A 184 -17.59 -4.48 4.49
CA VAL A 184 -18.69 -3.59 4.87
C VAL A 184 -18.60 -3.31 6.38
N PRO A 185 -18.83 -2.06 6.84
CA PRO A 185 -18.68 -1.69 8.25
C PRO A 185 -19.41 -2.60 9.24
N GLN A 186 -20.65 -2.99 8.91
CA GLN A 186 -21.52 -3.79 9.77
C GLN A 186 -20.96 -5.18 10.10
N GLU A 187 -20.12 -5.75 9.24
CA GLU A 187 -19.49 -7.06 9.48
C GLU A 187 -18.39 -6.99 10.53
N ALA A 188 -17.72 -5.85 10.67
CA ALA A 188 -16.61 -5.67 11.60
C ALA A 188 -17.06 -5.28 13.02
N VAL A 189 -18.27 -4.70 13.19
CA VAL A 189 -18.74 -4.15 14.47
C VAL A 189 -18.62 -5.14 15.63
N GLY A 190 -19.07 -6.38 15.42
CA GLY A 190 -19.01 -7.42 16.46
C GLY A 190 -17.57 -7.80 16.84
N ALA A 191 -16.65 -7.78 15.88
CA ALA A 191 -15.24 -8.04 16.15
C ALA A 191 -14.59 -6.88 16.91
N ILE A 192 -14.86 -5.65 16.48
CA ILE A 192 -14.36 -4.42 17.11
C ILE A 192 -14.83 -4.34 18.58
N TRP A 193 -16.12 -4.59 18.84
CA TRP A 193 -16.67 -4.53 20.20
C TRP A 193 -16.01 -5.52 21.18
N ARG A 194 -15.61 -6.70 20.69
CA ARG A 194 -14.92 -7.72 21.51
C ARG A 194 -13.43 -7.43 21.70
N SER A 195 -12.89 -6.39 21.08
CA SER A 195 -11.44 -6.16 20.99
C SER A 195 -11.00 -4.89 21.70
N LYS A 196 -9.91 -4.97 22.46
CA LYS A 196 -9.32 -3.81 23.16
C LYS A 196 -8.67 -2.82 22.21
N ARG A 197 -8.08 -3.33 21.13
CA ARG A 197 -7.30 -2.57 20.15
C ARG A 197 -7.56 -3.13 18.78
N VAL A 198 -7.68 -2.24 17.79
CA VAL A 198 -7.97 -2.59 16.41
C VAL A 198 -6.93 -1.94 15.51
N VAL A 199 -6.33 -2.74 14.64
CA VAL A 199 -5.51 -2.27 13.53
C VAL A 199 -6.25 -2.62 12.25
N VAL A 200 -6.51 -1.60 11.44
CA VAL A 200 -7.24 -1.74 10.17
C VAL A 200 -6.25 -1.47 9.05
N VAL A 201 -6.14 -2.42 8.13
CA VAL A 201 -5.26 -2.36 6.96
C VAL A 201 -6.08 -2.67 5.72
N GLY A 202 -5.93 -1.84 4.71
CA GLY A 202 -6.70 -1.90 3.49
C GLY A 202 -6.41 -0.68 2.64
N ASP A 203 -7.00 -0.67 1.46
CA ASP A 203 -6.82 0.41 0.49
C ASP A 203 -8.21 0.88 0.01
N PRO A 204 -8.63 2.11 0.34
CA PRO A 204 -9.93 2.62 -0.07
C PRO A 204 -10.02 2.88 -1.59
N LEU A 205 -8.89 2.91 -2.31
CA LEU A 205 -8.81 3.16 -3.76
C LEU A 205 -8.71 1.86 -4.59
N GLN A 206 -8.70 0.70 -3.93
CA GLN A 206 -8.89 -0.62 -4.56
C GLN A 206 -10.38 -0.99 -4.59
N LEU A 207 -10.75 -2.26 -4.78
CA LEU A 207 -12.17 -2.62 -4.94
C LEU A 207 -12.98 -2.27 -3.68
N GLU A 208 -14.17 -1.73 -3.91
CA GLU A 208 -15.14 -1.41 -2.86
C GLU A 208 -15.89 -2.65 -2.35
N PRO A 209 -16.52 -2.57 -1.16
CA PRO A 209 -17.38 -3.63 -0.65
C PRO A 209 -18.57 -3.89 -1.58
N ILE A 210 -18.97 -5.16 -1.73
CA ILE A 210 -20.19 -5.52 -2.46
C ILE A 210 -21.35 -5.49 -1.48
N CYS A 211 -22.16 -4.44 -1.54
CA CYS A 211 -23.35 -4.28 -0.72
C CYS A 211 -24.59 -4.17 -1.60
N ASN A 212 -25.55 -5.10 -1.44
CA ASN A 212 -26.77 -5.15 -2.24
C ASN A 212 -27.97 -4.47 -1.55
N ILE A 213 -27.72 -3.58 -0.59
CA ILE A 213 -28.79 -2.86 0.10
C ILE A 213 -29.39 -1.84 -0.88
N PRO A 214 -30.72 -1.83 -1.10
CA PRO A 214 -31.35 -0.83 -1.95
C PRO A 214 -31.15 0.58 -1.39
N PHE A 215 -30.81 1.55 -2.24
CA PHE A 215 -30.61 2.95 -1.86
C PHE A 215 -31.75 3.53 -1.03
N VAL A 216 -33.00 3.19 -1.36
CA VAL A 216 -34.20 3.65 -0.64
C VAL A 216 -34.19 3.21 0.84
N LEU A 217 -33.64 2.04 1.15
CA LEU A 217 -33.50 1.57 2.53
C LEU A 217 -32.37 2.32 3.25
N GLU A 218 -31.26 2.59 2.58
CA GLU A 218 -30.17 3.39 3.15
C GLU A 218 -30.64 4.82 3.49
N GLU A 219 -31.37 5.48 2.58
CA GLU A 219 -31.97 6.79 2.81
C GLU A 219 -32.86 6.79 4.05
N LYS A 220 -33.78 5.81 4.18
CA LYS A 220 -34.67 5.73 5.34
C LYS A 220 -33.94 5.50 6.65
N LEU A 221 -32.85 4.73 6.63
CA LEU A 221 -32.00 4.53 7.81
C LEU A 221 -31.26 5.83 8.15
N ALA A 222 -30.70 6.51 7.14
CA ALA A 222 -30.03 7.79 7.33
C ALA A 222 -30.99 8.83 7.92
N GLU A 223 -32.22 8.91 7.41
CA GLU A 223 -33.26 9.79 7.96
C GLU A 223 -33.58 9.48 9.43
N LYS A 224 -33.76 8.20 9.76
CA LYS A 224 -34.05 7.77 11.13
C LYS A 224 -32.95 8.13 12.12
N PHE A 225 -31.69 8.12 11.69
CA PHE A 225 -30.53 8.37 12.54
C PHE A 225 -29.94 9.79 12.39
N GLY A 226 -30.55 10.66 11.58
CA GLY A 226 -30.06 12.03 11.37
C GLY A 226 -28.74 12.12 10.60
N LEU A 227 -28.49 11.16 9.69
CA LEU A 227 -27.25 11.02 8.92
C LEU A 227 -27.41 11.47 7.45
N GLN A 228 -28.43 12.25 7.13
CA GLN A 228 -28.73 12.63 5.74
C GLN A 228 -27.61 13.44 5.07
N ASP A 229 -26.79 14.16 5.84
CA ASP A 229 -25.66 14.95 5.34
C ASP A 229 -24.32 14.18 5.35
N GLU A 230 -24.29 12.99 5.98
CA GLU A 230 -23.08 12.15 6.11
C GLU A 230 -23.14 10.88 5.23
N ARG A 231 -23.91 10.93 4.14
CA ARG A 231 -24.15 9.75 3.27
C ARG A 231 -22.86 9.13 2.76
N LYS A 232 -21.94 9.96 2.26
CA LYS A 232 -20.63 9.54 1.74
C LYS A 232 -19.76 8.82 2.77
N LYS A 233 -20.05 9.00 4.06
CA LYS A 233 -19.27 8.47 5.17
C LYS A 233 -19.86 7.20 5.77
N PHE A 234 -21.19 7.09 5.85
CA PHE A 234 -21.82 6.00 6.60
C PHE A 234 -22.67 5.03 5.75
N PHE A 235 -22.92 5.32 4.47
CA PHE A 235 -23.72 4.42 3.64
C PHE A 235 -22.95 3.12 3.39
N PRO A 236 -23.49 1.95 3.75
CA PRO A 236 -22.84 0.66 3.52
C PRO A 236 -22.50 0.35 2.06
N THR A 237 -23.17 0.98 1.09
CA THR A 237 -22.86 0.84 -0.35
C THR A 237 -21.64 1.66 -0.82
N ILE A 238 -21.17 2.61 -0.02
CA ILE A 238 -20.09 3.55 -0.39
C ILE A 238 -18.91 3.45 0.58
N SER A 239 -19.19 3.24 1.87
CA SER A 239 -18.17 3.18 2.91
C SER A 239 -17.70 1.75 3.18
N SER A 240 -16.42 1.62 3.47
CA SER A 240 -15.79 0.39 3.95
C SER A 240 -15.31 0.55 5.40
N VAL A 241 -14.87 -0.55 6.02
CA VAL A 241 -14.19 -0.52 7.31
C VAL A 241 -12.94 0.38 7.25
N GLN A 242 -12.22 0.35 6.12
CA GLN A 242 -11.03 1.20 5.92
C GLN A 242 -11.39 2.69 5.94
N ILE A 243 -12.41 3.13 5.18
CA ILE A 243 -12.81 4.55 5.12
C ILE A 243 -13.19 5.07 6.51
N LEU A 244 -13.91 4.28 7.31
CA LEU A 244 -14.27 4.67 8.66
C LEU A 244 -13.04 4.73 9.59
N ALA A 245 -12.10 3.79 9.45
CA ALA A 245 -10.87 3.78 10.24
C ALA A 245 -9.95 4.95 9.87
N ASP A 246 -9.84 5.29 8.58
CA ASP A 246 -9.09 6.44 8.10
C ASP A 246 -9.66 7.73 8.68
N ASN A 247 -10.97 7.93 8.60
CA ASN A 247 -11.66 9.10 9.16
C ASN A 247 -11.51 9.23 10.69
N ALA A 248 -11.25 8.12 11.40
CA ALA A 248 -10.97 8.13 12.84
C ALA A 248 -9.48 8.39 13.15
N THR A 249 -8.60 8.34 12.16
CA THR A 249 -7.15 8.45 12.32
C THR A 249 -6.69 9.90 12.14
N PHE A 250 -5.94 10.43 13.12
CA PHE A 250 -5.46 11.82 13.09
C PHE A 250 -4.24 12.06 12.19
N ILE A 251 -3.46 11.01 11.90
CA ILE A 251 -2.30 11.07 11.01
C ILE A 251 -2.71 10.55 9.64
N GLY A 252 -2.61 11.39 8.62
CA GLY A 252 -2.99 11.00 7.27
C GLY A 252 -2.66 12.06 6.24
N THR A 253 -3.17 11.86 5.04
CA THR A 253 -3.11 12.81 3.94
C THR A 253 -4.40 12.75 3.14
N TRP A 254 -4.67 13.83 2.40
CA TRP A 254 -5.70 13.82 1.37
C TRP A 254 -5.14 13.25 0.07
N ILE A 255 -5.94 12.43 -0.60
CA ILE A 255 -5.71 11.96 -1.97
C ILE A 255 -6.83 12.51 -2.86
N GLY A 256 -6.46 13.15 -3.97
CA GLY A 256 -7.41 13.80 -4.88
C GLY A 256 -7.43 15.31 -4.75
N GLU A 257 -8.27 15.95 -5.56
CA GLU A 257 -8.47 17.40 -5.62
C GLU A 257 -9.94 17.71 -5.31
N ASP A 258 -10.18 18.85 -4.65
CA ASP A 258 -11.51 19.40 -4.37
C ASP A 258 -12.51 18.43 -3.70
N SER A 259 -13.74 18.34 -4.23
CA SER A 259 -14.90 17.67 -3.63
C SER A 259 -14.85 16.14 -3.62
N ASP A 260 -13.88 15.56 -4.33
CA ASP A 260 -13.68 14.11 -4.44
C ASP A 260 -12.42 13.66 -3.67
N SER A 261 -11.83 14.55 -2.87
CA SER A 261 -10.70 14.21 -2.01
C SER A 261 -11.10 13.20 -0.92
N ILE A 262 -10.22 12.22 -0.69
CA ILE A 262 -10.41 11.16 0.31
C ILE A 262 -9.28 11.28 1.33
N TRP A 263 -9.63 11.26 2.62
CA TRP A 263 -8.68 11.19 3.71
C TRP A 263 -8.21 9.75 3.88
N VAL A 264 -6.88 9.54 3.89
CA VAL A 264 -6.26 8.23 4.10
C VAL A 264 -5.34 8.29 5.30
N GLY A 265 -5.54 7.40 6.26
CA GLY A 265 -4.74 7.30 7.48
C GLY A 265 -3.43 6.57 7.21
N CYS A 266 -2.32 7.14 7.71
CA CYS A 266 -0.98 6.52 7.66
C CYS A 266 -0.63 5.79 6.33
N PRO A 267 -0.76 6.44 5.15
CA PRO A 267 -0.61 5.75 3.87
C PRO A 267 0.82 5.23 3.65
N LEU A 268 0.93 4.01 3.10
CA LEU A 268 2.22 3.45 2.67
C LEU A 268 2.51 3.88 1.23
N ARG A 269 3.50 4.77 1.04
CA ARG A 269 3.78 5.38 -0.27
C ARG A 269 4.71 4.56 -1.16
N VAL A 270 5.63 3.79 -0.57
CA VAL A 270 6.63 3.05 -1.36
C VAL A 270 6.08 1.73 -1.87
N HIS A 271 5.95 1.65 -3.19
CA HIS A 271 5.52 0.46 -3.89
C HIS A 271 6.72 -0.38 -4.35
N ARG A 272 6.73 -1.68 -4.05
CA ARG A 272 7.87 -2.57 -4.35
C ARG A 272 7.52 -3.76 -5.25
N ARG A 273 6.26 -3.88 -5.69
CA ARG A 273 5.74 -5.06 -6.39
C ARG A 273 5.83 -4.96 -7.92
N CYS A 274 5.26 -3.91 -8.50
CA CYS A 274 5.03 -3.80 -9.93
C CYS A 274 6.05 -2.87 -10.58
N SER A 275 6.55 -3.30 -11.73
CA SER A 275 7.39 -2.49 -12.62
C SER A 275 6.52 -1.51 -13.43
N SER A 276 7.15 -0.48 -14.02
CA SER A 276 6.49 0.35 -15.03
C SER A 276 6.24 -0.47 -16.32
N PRO A 277 5.12 -0.26 -17.05
CA PRO A 277 4.16 0.83 -16.90
C PRO A 277 3.07 0.60 -15.82
N MET A 278 2.96 -0.59 -15.21
CA MET A 278 1.88 -0.89 -14.27
C MET A 278 1.86 0.06 -13.07
N PHE A 279 3.04 0.32 -12.49
CA PHE A 279 3.19 1.28 -11.40
C PHE A 279 2.74 2.69 -11.82
N ASP A 280 3.22 3.19 -12.95
CA ASP A 280 2.91 4.56 -13.40
C ASP A 280 1.43 4.75 -13.71
N ILE A 281 0.81 3.74 -14.35
CA ILE A 281 -0.63 3.72 -14.62
C ILE A 281 -1.39 3.81 -13.30
N SER A 282 -1.12 2.89 -12.35
CA SER A 282 -1.78 2.85 -11.05
C SER A 282 -1.62 4.17 -10.29
N ASN A 283 -0.38 4.68 -10.21
CA ASN A 283 -0.06 5.93 -9.52
C ASN A 283 -0.79 7.13 -10.15
N LYS A 284 -0.92 7.17 -11.48
CA LYS A 284 -1.64 8.25 -12.19
C LYS A 284 -3.16 8.16 -12.01
N ILE A 285 -3.74 6.97 -12.20
CA ILE A 285 -5.21 6.81 -12.25
C ILE A 285 -5.86 6.81 -10.87
N ALA A 286 -5.19 6.24 -9.86
CA ALA A 286 -5.76 6.02 -8.53
C ALA A 286 -5.13 6.92 -7.47
N TYR A 287 -3.80 7.05 -7.43
CA TYR A 287 -3.10 7.69 -6.30
C TYR A 287 -2.57 9.10 -6.60
N LYS A 288 -2.88 9.67 -7.76
CA LYS A 288 -2.52 11.04 -8.17
C LYS A 288 -1.03 11.39 -7.99
N GLY A 289 -0.13 10.44 -8.23
CA GLY A 289 1.31 10.64 -8.14
C GLY A 289 1.89 10.52 -6.72
N LEU A 290 1.10 10.16 -5.71
CA LEU A 290 1.58 10.05 -4.33
C LEU A 290 2.50 8.86 -4.08
N MET A 291 2.40 7.79 -4.88
CA MET A 291 3.22 6.60 -4.72
C MET A 291 4.66 6.82 -5.21
N ILE A 292 5.60 6.11 -4.60
CA ILE A 292 7.02 6.14 -4.92
C ILE A 292 7.46 4.75 -5.37
N GLN A 293 8.18 4.68 -6.50
CA GLN A 293 8.71 3.42 -7.01
C GLN A 293 9.91 2.99 -6.16
N GLY A 294 9.75 1.92 -5.38
CA GLY A 294 10.80 1.30 -4.58
C GLY A 294 11.30 -0.02 -5.14
N LYS A 295 10.73 -0.51 -6.25
CA LYS A 295 11.20 -1.70 -6.94
C LYS A 295 12.46 -1.37 -7.77
N ARG A 296 13.44 -2.28 -7.75
CA ARG A 296 14.60 -2.19 -8.65
C ARG A 296 14.18 -2.56 -10.07
N GLU A 297 14.84 -1.96 -11.06
CA GLU A 297 14.61 -2.31 -12.46
C GLU A 297 14.78 -3.81 -12.69
N PHE A 298 13.73 -4.43 -13.22
CA PHE A 298 13.76 -5.82 -13.66
C PHE A 298 14.19 -5.90 -15.11
N ARG A 299 15.36 -6.49 -15.35
CA ARG A 299 15.83 -6.80 -16.70
C ARG A 299 15.36 -8.19 -17.07
N SER A 300 14.50 -8.28 -18.07
CA SER A 300 13.97 -9.54 -18.59
C SER A 300 13.98 -9.55 -20.11
N SER A 301 14.14 -10.75 -20.67
CA SER A 301 14.01 -11.05 -22.09
C SER A 301 12.56 -11.03 -22.57
N LEU A 302 11.59 -10.86 -21.67
CA LEU A 302 10.19 -10.75 -22.03
C LEU A 302 9.91 -9.55 -22.94
N PRO A 303 9.04 -9.71 -23.96
CA PRO A 303 8.53 -8.61 -24.74
C PRO A 303 8.01 -7.49 -23.85
N GLU A 304 8.22 -6.24 -24.25
CA GLU A 304 7.73 -5.11 -23.49
C GLU A 304 6.19 -5.11 -23.41
N SER A 305 5.68 -4.60 -22.29
CA SER A 305 4.24 -4.41 -22.08
C SER A 305 3.62 -3.60 -23.23
N CYS A 306 2.53 -4.10 -23.82
CA CYS A 306 1.88 -3.45 -24.96
C CYS A 306 0.35 -3.64 -24.95
N TRP A 307 -0.32 -2.84 -25.77
CA TRP A 307 -1.74 -2.97 -26.07
C TRP A 307 -1.90 -3.49 -27.51
N TYR A 308 -2.40 -4.71 -27.64
CA TYR A 308 -2.81 -5.30 -28.91
C TYR A 308 -4.17 -4.74 -29.33
N ASP A 309 -4.16 -3.88 -30.34
CA ASP A 309 -5.35 -3.25 -30.88
C ASP A 309 -6.08 -4.19 -31.84
N VAL A 310 -7.11 -4.84 -31.32
CA VAL A 310 -7.90 -5.84 -32.05
C VAL A 310 -9.21 -5.23 -32.54
N LYS A 311 -9.50 -5.35 -33.84
CA LYS A 311 -10.76 -4.90 -34.44
C LYS A 311 -11.71 -6.08 -34.62
N GLY A 312 -12.52 -6.34 -33.59
CA GLY A 312 -13.50 -7.42 -33.60
C GLY A 312 -14.63 -7.24 -34.60
N LYS A 313 -15.10 -8.34 -35.18
CA LYS A 313 -16.29 -8.41 -36.04
C LYS A 313 -17.31 -9.43 -35.56
N LYS A 314 -16.87 -10.45 -34.82
CA LYS A 314 -17.74 -11.51 -34.29
C LYS A 314 -17.91 -11.35 -32.79
N PHE A 315 -19.17 -11.26 -32.36
CA PHE A 315 -19.53 -10.93 -30.99
C PHE A 315 -20.50 -11.94 -30.40
N LYS A 316 -20.30 -12.32 -29.13
CA LYS A 316 -21.24 -13.13 -28.35
C LYS A 316 -21.31 -12.61 -26.91
N GLY A 317 -22.36 -11.86 -26.58
CA GLY A 317 -22.37 -11.12 -25.30
C GLY A 317 -21.29 -10.04 -25.33
N ASN A 318 -20.43 -10.00 -24.31
CA ASN A 318 -19.24 -9.14 -24.25
C ASN A 318 -17.99 -9.77 -24.90
N TRP A 319 -18.06 -11.05 -25.30
CA TRP A 319 -16.96 -11.75 -25.98
C TRP A 319 -16.76 -11.25 -27.41
N VAL A 320 -15.48 -11.10 -27.78
CA VAL A 320 -15.00 -10.74 -29.12
C VAL A 320 -14.09 -11.86 -29.60
N GLU A 321 -14.45 -12.54 -30.70
CA GLU A 321 -13.74 -13.73 -31.15
C GLU A 321 -12.26 -13.44 -31.48
N GLU A 322 -12.02 -12.33 -32.18
CA GLU A 322 -10.68 -11.92 -32.60
C GLU A 322 -9.76 -11.55 -31.41
N GLU A 323 -10.33 -11.15 -30.26
CA GLU A 323 -9.54 -10.94 -29.04
C GLU A 323 -9.07 -12.28 -28.45
N GLY A 324 -9.88 -13.33 -28.56
CA GLY A 324 -9.50 -14.68 -28.18
C GLY A 324 -8.43 -15.29 -29.09
N GLU A 325 -8.53 -15.05 -30.40
CA GLU A 325 -7.48 -15.43 -31.35
C GLU A 325 -6.14 -14.77 -30.99
N LYS A 326 -6.14 -13.47 -30.66
CA LYS A 326 -4.90 -12.79 -30.24
C LYS A 326 -4.38 -13.27 -28.89
N LEU A 327 -5.27 -13.65 -27.96
CA LEU A 327 -4.86 -14.29 -26.70
C LEU A 327 -4.12 -15.60 -26.99
N LYS A 328 -4.63 -16.40 -27.93
CA LYS A 328 -4.01 -17.67 -28.34
C LYS A 328 -2.60 -17.45 -28.87
N GLU A 329 -2.43 -16.54 -29.83
CA GLU A 329 -1.12 -16.17 -30.40
C GLU A 329 -0.13 -15.70 -29.33
N LEU A 330 -0.58 -14.88 -28.38
CA LEU A 330 0.28 -14.38 -27.30
C LEU A 330 0.72 -15.52 -26.37
N LEU A 331 -0.17 -16.47 -26.06
CA LEU A 331 0.19 -17.62 -25.22
C LEU A 331 1.18 -18.54 -25.93
N GLU A 332 1.04 -18.74 -27.25
CA GLU A 332 2.01 -19.45 -28.08
C GLU A 332 3.39 -18.79 -28.01
N GLU A 333 3.48 -17.47 -28.24
CA GLU A 333 4.74 -16.71 -28.16
C GLU A 333 5.38 -16.83 -26.78
N LEU A 334 4.60 -16.70 -25.70
CA LEU A 334 5.10 -16.82 -24.34
C LEU A 334 5.57 -18.25 -24.01
N SER A 335 4.88 -19.27 -24.52
CA SER A 335 5.30 -20.67 -24.39
C SER A 335 6.61 -20.93 -25.11
N GLU A 336 6.79 -20.46 -26.35
CA GLU A 336 8.06 -20.61 -27.09
C GLU A 336 9.24 -19.93 -26.37
N LEU A 337 9.02 -18.71 -25.86
CA LEU A 337 10.02 -17.98 -25.08
C LEU A 337 10.37 -18.69 -23.77
N SER A 338 9.40 -19.38 -23.14
CA SER A 338 9.65 -20.17 -21.94
C SER A 338 10.63 -21.31 -22.19
N GLU A 339 10.42 -22.08 -23.27
CA GLU A 339 11.29 -23.21 -23.64
C GLU A 339 12.72 -22.74 -23.94
N LEU A 340 12.88 -21.64 -24.67
CA LEU A 340 14.18 -21.03 -24.96
C LEU A 340 14.92 -20.56 -23.70
N SER A 341 14.18 -20.02 -22.73
CA SER A 341 14.74 -19.49 -21.49
C SER A 341 15.22 -20.58 -20.52
N GLU A 342 14.57 -21.74 -20.48
CA GLU A 342 15.00 -22.90 -19.67
C GLU A 342 16.40 -23.41 -20.07
N LEU A 343 16.72 -23.38 -21.37
CA LEU A 343 18.05 -23.75 -21.88
C LEU A 343 19.16 -22.79 -21.39
N SER A 344 18.83 -21.56 -21.01
CA SER A 344 19.79 -20.50 -20.66
C SER A 344 20.04 -20.33 -19.14
N LYS A 345 19.33 -21.07 -18.28
CA LYS A 345 19.40 -21.01 -16.79
C LYS A 345 19.20 -19.62 -16.16
N ARG A 346 18.61 -18.65 -16.87
CA ARG A 346 18.25 -17.33 -16.32
C ARG A 346 16.77 -17.05 -16.54
N GLY A 347 16.00 -16.96 -15.45
CA GLY A 347 14.66 -16.37 -15.44
C GLY A 347 13.64 -17.08 -16.34
N ALA A 348 13.61 -18.41 -16.31
CA ALA A 348 12.61 -19.16 -17.05
C ALA A 348 11.20 -18.88 -16.53
N ILE A 349 10.27 -18.64 -17.44
CA ILE A 349 8.89 -18.26 -17.15
C ILE A 349 8.04 -19.51 -17.30
N ASP A 350 7.44 -19.96 -16.22
CA ASP A 350 6.51 -21.07 -16.26
C ASP A 350 5.12 -20.53 -16.57
N ILE A 351 4.67 -20.62 -17.82
CA ILE A 351 3.35 -20.09 -18.23
C ILE A 351 2.20 -20.60 -17.36
N THR A 352 2.33 -21.80 -16.77
CA THR A 352 1.32 -22.41 -15.90
C THR A 352 1.21 -21.69 -14.54
N LYS A 353 2.28 -20.99 -14.12
CA LYS A 353 2.38 -20.27 -12.85
C LYS A 353 2.51 -18.77 -13.01
N ASP A 354 3.09 -18.27 -14.09
CA ASP A 354 3.56 -16.89 -14.18
C ASP A 354 2.64 -16.00 -15.01
N VAL A 355 1.65 -16.57 -15.68
CA VAL A 355 0.62 -15.84 -16.44
C VAL A 355 -0.70 -15.82 -15.69
N PHE A 356 -1.34 -14.65 -15.66
CA PHE A 356 -2.68 -14.46 -15.11
C PHE A 356 -3.57 -13.70 -16.08
N ILE A 357 -4.74 -14.27 -16.38
CA ILE A 357 -5.67 -13.70 -17.36
C ILE A 357 -6.85 -13.07 -16.63
N ILE A 358 -7.11 -11.81 -16.97
CA ILE A 358 -8.12 -10.99 -16.31
C ILE A 358 -9.04 -10.41 -17.37
N SER A 359 -10.34 -10.38 -17.07
CA SER A 359 -11.31 -9.64 -17.87
C SER A 359 -12.35 -8.95 -16.98
N PRO A 360 -12.93 -7.81 -17.38
CA PRO A 360 -14.05 -7.20 -16.65
C PRO A 360 -15.32 -8.07 -16.66
N PHE A 361 -15.50 -8.93 -17.67
CA PHE A 361 -16.77 -9.60 -17.94
C PHE A 361 -16.71 -11.12 -17.74
N ARG A 362 -17.74 -11.69 -17.11
CA ARG A 362 -17.77 -13.14 -16.77
C ARG A 362 -17.81 -14.04 -18.00
N ASP A 363 -18.59 -13.67 -19.00
CA ASP A 363 -18.71 -14.39 -20.28
C ASP A 363 -17.39 -14.39 -21.07
N VAL A 364 -16.61 -13.32 -21.01
CA VAL A 364 -15.25 -13.25 -21.56
C VAL A 364 -14.30 -14.19 -20.79
N VAL A 365 -14.36 -14.18 -19.46
CA VAL A 365 -13.55 -15.09 -18.60
C VAL A 365 -13.83 -16.55 -18.92
N GLU A 366 -15.10 -16.93 -19.12
CA GLU A 366 -15.48 -18.30 -19.47
C GLU A 366 -14.86 -18.74 -20.81
N LYS A 367 -14.85 -17.85 -21.81
CA LYS A 367 -14.25 -18.13 -23.12
C LYS A 367 -12.72 -18.18 -23.07
N CYS A 368 -12.08 -17.24 -22.37
CA CYS A 368 -10.65 -17.33 -22.12
C CYS A 368 -10.27 -18.61 -21.37
N ARG A 369 -11.13 -19.12 -20.46
CA ARG A 369 -10.88 -20.36 -19.72
C ARG A 369 -10.81 -21.58 -20.64
N GLU A 370 -11.64 -21.61 -21.69
CA GLU A 370 -11.60 -22.66 -22.72
C GLU A 370 -10.25 -22.64 -23.45
N ILE A 371 -9.79 -21.46 -23.90
CA ILE A 371 -8.53 -21.29 -24.63
C ILE A 371 -7.33 -21.71 -23.79
N VAL A 372 -7.23 -21.19 -22.56
CA VAL A 372 -5.99 -21.29 -21.76
C VAL A 372 -5.75 -22.69 -21.21
N LYS A 373 -6.83 -23.50 -21.18
CA LYS A 373 -6.75 -24.92 -20.83
C LYS A 373 -5.90 -25.69 -21.83
N GLU A 374 -5.92 -25.31 -23.11
CA GLU A 374 -5.09 -25.91 -24.17
C GLU A 374 -3.59 -25.68 -23.92
N TYR A 375 -3.24 -24.57 -23.27
CA TYR A 375 -1.87 -24.16 -22.95
C TYR A 375 -1.40 -24.54 -21.54
N GLY A 376 -2.22 -25.30 -20.79
CA GLY A 376 -1.87 -25.73 -19.43
C GLY A 376 -1.85 -24.62 -18.38
N VAL A 377 -2.38 -23.42 -18.68
CA VAL A 377 -2.46 -22.32 -17.71
C VAL A 377 -3.34 -22.74 -16.54
N ASN A 378 -2.89 -22.48 -15.31
CA ASN A 378 -3.66 -22.80 -14.12
C ASN A 378 -5.01 -22.08 -14.11
N LEU A 379 -6.11 -22.83 -14.08
CA LEU A 379 -7.47 -22.27 -14.11
C LEU A 379 -7.82 -21.41 -12.89
N ASN A 380 -7.03 -21.47 -11.82
CA ASN A 380 -7.14 -20.55 -10.68
C ASN A 380 -6.53 -19.16 -10.97
N LYS A 381 -5.72 -19.05 -12.03
CA LYS A 381 -5.13 -17.84 -12.60
C LYS A 381 -5.90 -17.39 -13.85
N ILE A 382 -7.22 -17.45 -13.77
CA ILE A 382 -8.11 -16.76 -14.69
C ILE A 382 -9.37 -16.33 -13.95
N GLY A 383 -9.79 -15.07 -14.13
CA GLY A 383 -10.98 -14.58 -13.45
C GLY A 383 -11.36 -13.16 -13.80
N THR A 384 -12.49 -12.75 -13.23
CA THR A 384 -12.89 -11.33 -13.22
C THR A 384 -12.08 -10.56 -12.19
N VAL A 385 -11.94 -9.24 -12.38
CA VAL A 385 -11.21 -8.36 -11.46
C VAL A 385 -11.59 -8.60 -9.97
N HIS A 386 -12.88 -8.80 -9.67
CA HIS A 386 -13.37 -9.10 -8.32
C HIS A 386 -12.93 -10.48 -7.79
N THR A 387 -12.91 -11.51 -8.62
CA THR A 387 -12.52 -12.88 -8.22
C THR A 387 -11.01 -13.10 -8.15
N THR A 388 -10.23 -12.13 -8.66
CA THR A 388 -8.77 -12.23 -8.81
C THR A 388 -8.00 -11.48 -7.73
N GLN A 389 -8.67 -10.97 -6.72
CA GLN A 389 -8.01 -10.22 -5.66
C GLN A 389 -7.14 -11.10 -4.76
N GLY A 390 -6.06 -10.51 -4.24
CA GLY A 390 -5.01 -11.20 -3.47
C GLY A 390 -4.11 -12.08 -4.33
N LYS A 391 -4.48 -12.36 -5.58
CA LYS A 391 -3.65 -13.10 -6.54
C LYS A 391 -2.74 -12.15 -7.31
N GLU A 392 -1.60 -12.65 -7.75
CA GLU A 392 -0.61 -11.91 -8.53
C GLU A 392 0.15 -12.87 -9.46
N ALA A 393 0.78 -12.31 -10.49
CA ALA A 393 1.60 -13.05 -11.44
C ALA A 393 2.69 -12.16 -12.05
N GLU A 394 3.73 -12.78 -12.60
CA GLU A 394 4.80 -12.06 -13.30
C GLU A 394 4.24 -11.34 -14.53
N ILE A 395 3.33 -12.00 -15.24
CA ILE A 395 2.67 -11.52 -16.45
C ILE A 395 1.16 -11.49 -16.23
N VAL A 396 0.51 -10.38 -16.58
CA VAL A 396 -0.95 -10.29 -16.67
C VAL A 396 -1.38 -10.02 -18.10
N VAL A 397 -2.39 -10.75 -18.57
CA VAL A 397 -3.07 -10.45 -19.84
C VAL A 397 -4.49 -9.99 -19.53
N ILE A 398 -4.83 -8.76 -19.92
CA ILE A 398 -6.17 -8.21 -19.79
C ILE A 398 -6.89 -8.36 -21.13
N VAL A 399 -7.96 -9.16 -21.16
CA VAL A 399 -8.85 -9.27 -22.32
C VAL A 399 -10.08 -8.41 -22.06
N LEU A 400 -10.20 -7.30 -22.80
CA LEU A 400 -11.16 -6.26 -22.49
C LEU A 400 -12.61 -6.65 -22.82
N GLY A 401 -12.86 -7.21 -24.00
CA GLY A 401 -14.21 -7.40 -24.53
C GLY A 401 -15.02 -6.10 -24.56
N GLY A 402 -16.31 -6.19 -24.22
CA GLY A 402 -17.20 -5.05 -24.07
C GLY A 402 -17.75 -4.56 -25.41
N THR A 403 -18.76 -5.27 -25.90
CA THR A 403 -19.34 -5.06 -27.24
C THR A 403 -20.25 -3.84 -27.31
N THR A 404 -20.92 -3.50 -26.20
CA THR A 404 -21.82 -2.36 -26.10
C THR A 404 -21.19 -1.17 -25.39
N GLU A 405 -21.73 0.02 -25.66
CA GLU A 405 -21.28 1.25 -25.02
C GLU A 405 -21.53 1.26 -23.50
N GLY A 406 -22.67 0.72 -23.07
CA GLY A 406 -23.02 0.57 -21.66
C GLY A 406 -22.09 -0.38 -20.90
N ALA A 407 -21.72 -1.52 -21.49
CA ALA A 407 -20.76 -2.45 -20.89
C ALA A 407 -19.40 -1.79 -20.66
N ARG A 408 -18.90 -1.04 -21.66
CA ARG A 408 -17.63 -0.30 -21.54
C ARG A 408 -17.73 0.85 -20.54
N ALA A 409 -18.85 1.57 -20.51
CA ALA A 409 -19.08 2.64 -19.53
C ALA A 409 -19.09 2.10 -18.09
N TRP A 410 -19.73 0.94 -17.87
CA TRP A 410 -19.69 0.27 -16.57
C TRP A 410 -18.27 -0.12 -16.17
N ALA A 411 -17.51 -0.78 -17.06
CA ALA A 411 -16.15 -1.22 -16.77
C ALA A 411 -15.17 -0.05 -16.52
N ALA A 412 -15.43 1.11 -17.10
CA ALA A 412 -14.65 2.33 -16.94
C ALA A 412 -15.21 3.31 -15.88
N SER A 413 -16.28 2.95 -15.18
CA SER A 413 -17.01 3.88 -14.29
C SER A 413 -16.20 4.35 -13.09
N LYS A 414 -15.30 3.50 -12.58
CA LYS A 414 -14.43 3.78 -11.44
C LYS A 414 -12.98 3.34 -11.74
N PRO A 415 -11.96 3.99 -11.17
CA PRO A 415 -10.56 3.62 -11.40
C PRO A 415 -10.22 2.24 -10.84
N ASN A 416 -10.98 1.79 -9.83
CA ASN A 416 -10.68 0.64 -8.98
C ASN A 416 -10.54 -0.64 -9.82
N LEU A 417 -11.37 -0.82 -10.86
CA LEU A 417 -11.34 -2.02 -11.72
C LEU A 417 -10.03 -2.10 -12.52
N LEU A 418 -9.64 -0.99 -13.17
CA LEU A 418 -8.40 -0.92 -13.95
C LEU A 418 -7.17 -0.94 -13.03
N ASN A 419 -7.21 -0.19 -11.92
CA ASN A 419 -6.14 -0.15 -10.92
C ASN A 419 -5.84 -1.56 -10.39
N VAL A 420 -6.87 -2.31 -10.04
CA VAL A 420 -6.71 -3.67 -9.54
C VAL A 420 -6.18 -4.58 -10.63
N ALA A 421 -6.70 -4.53 -11.85
CA ALA A 421 -6.22 -5.39 -12.94
C ALA A 421 -4.73 -5.14 -13.26
N VAL A 422 -4.32 -3.88 -13.34
CA VAL A 422 -2.95 -3.49 -13.68
C VAL A 422 -1.96 -3.86 -12.56
N THR A 423 -2.35 -3.70 -11.30
CA THR A 423 -1.50 -3.99 -10.13
C THR A 423 -1.35 -5.50 -9.83
N ARG A 424 -2.06 -6.38 -10.55
CA ARG A 424 -1.82 -7.84 -10.46
C ARG A 424 -0.53 -8.27 -11.16
N ALA A 425 -0.02 -7.48 -12.09
CA ALA A 425 1.18 -7.78 -12.86
C ALA A 425 2.44 -7.27 -12.14
N LYS A 426 3.40 -8.17 -11.89
CA LYS A 426 4.69 -7.78 -11.32
C LYS A 426 5.62 -7.18 -12.37
N GLU A 427 5.71 -7.78 -13.56
CA GLU A 427 6.76 -7.46 -14.53
C GLU A 427 6.27 -7.09 -15.91
N ARG A 428 5.23 -7.75 -16.42
CA ARG A 428 4.66 -7.46 -17.74
C ARG A 428 3.15 -7.46 -17.71
N ILE A 429 2.59 -6.61 -18.56
CA ILE A 429 1.16 -6.54 -18.78
C ILE A 429 0.87 -6.39 -20.27
N TYR A 430 -0.08 -7.18 -20.75
CA TYR A 430 -0.56 -7.11 -22.13
C TYR A 430 -2.06 -6.82 -22.10
N ILE A 431 -2.49 -5.82 -22.87
CA ILE A 431 -3.92 -5.49 -23.01
C ILE A 431 -4.36 -5.91 -24.40
N ILE A 432 -5.44 -6.69 -24.49
CA ILE A 432 -6.05 -7.11 -25.74
C ILE A 432 -7.42 -6.45 -25.83
N GLY A 433 -7.61 -5.62 -26.86
CA GLY A 433 -8.90 -5.06 -27.19
C GLY A 433 -8.85 -3.82 -28.06
N ASN A 434 -10.01 -3.41 -28.56
CA ASN A 434 -10.13 -2.34 -29.55
C ASN A 434 -9.79 -0.95 -28.97
N VAL A 435 -8.64 -0.39 -29.36
CA VAL A 435 -8.17 0.93 -28.88
C VAL A 435 -9.19 2.04 -29.15
N ASP A 436 -9.87 2.03 -30.29
CA ASP A 436 -10.73 3.16 -30.69
C ASP A 436 -11.98 3.32 -29.83
N VAL A 437 -12.50 2.22 -29.28
CA VAL A 437 -13.70 2.25 -28.43
C VAL A 437 -13.36 2.47 -26.94
N TRP A 438 -12.11 2.19 -26.55
CA TRP A 438 -11.64 2.32 -25.16
C TRP A 438 -10.87 3.62 -24.89
N LYS A 439 -10.24 4.24 -25.91
CA LYS A 439 -9.36 5.43 -25.72
C LYS A 439 -10.03 6.65 -25.08
N ASN A 440 -11.35 6.79 -25.24
CA ASN A 440 -12.11 7.93 -24.70
C ASN A 440 -12.82 7.60 -23.38
N LYS A 441 -12.63 6.38 -22.85
CA LYS A 441 -13.25 5.97 -21.59
C LYS A 441 -12.47 6.54 -20.41
N PRO A 442 -13.14 6.93 -19.30
CA PRO A 442 -12.47 7.39 -18.10
C PRO A 442 -11.38 6.40 -17.65
N HIS A 443 -10.24 6.92 -17.18
CA HIS A 443 -9.03 6.18 -16.78
C HIS A 443 -8.30 5.42 -17.90
N PHE A 444 -9.02 4.84 -18.86
CA PHE A 444 -8.43 4.20 -20.04
C PHE A 444 -7.76 5.23 -20.97
N CYS A 445 -8.27 6.46 -21.03
CA CYS A 445 -7.67 7.58 -21.75
C CYS A 445 -6.26 7.93 -21.26
N ASP A 446 -5.97 7.73 -19.97
CA ASP A 446 -4.64 7.91 -19.41
C ASP A 446 -3.81 6.63 -19.51
N CYS A 447 -4.39 5.48 -19.18
CA CYS A 447 -3.74 4.17 -19.28
C CYS A 447 -3.15 3.92 -20.67
N ILE A 448 -3.90 4.23 -21.74
CA ILE A 448 -3.46 3.99 -23.11
C ILE A 448 -2.22 4.78 -23.52
N LYS A 449 -1.92 5.90 -22.84
CA LYS A 449 -0.74 6.73 -23.11
C LYS A 449 0.56 6.02 -22.69
N PHE A 450 0.48 5.03 -21.79
CA PHE A 450 1.63 4.29 -21.29
C PHE A 450 2.02 3.08 -22.15
N PHE A 451 1.21 2.72 -23.15
CA PHE A 451 1.42 1.49 -23.93
C PHE A 451 1.88 1.76 -25.36
N LYS A 452 2.82 0.92 -25.82
CA LYS A 452 2.99 0.65 -27.26
C LYS A 452 1.70 0.03 -27.80
N LYS A 453 1.29 0.43 -29.00
CA LYS A 453 0.08 -0.10 -29.65
C LYS A 453 0.49 -0.94 -30.84
N VAL A 454 0.05 -2.20 -30.87
CA VAL A 454 0.42 -3.18 -31.89
C VAL A 454 -0.85 -3.67 -32.59
N ARG A 455 -0.86 -3.70 -33.93
CA ARG A 455 -1.94 -4.29 -34.73
C ARG A 455 -1.31 -5.08 -35.86
N ASN A 456 -1.75 -6.33 -36.04
CA ASN A 456 -1.18 -7.26 -37.03
C ASN A 456 0.35 -7.30 -36.96
N ASP A 457 0.86 -7.41 -35.73
CA ASP A 457 2.29 -7.46 -35.36
C ASP A 457 3.14 -6.26 -35.83
N LYS A 458 2.48 -5.15 -36.19
CA LYS A 458 3.12 -3.88 -36.51
C LYS A 458 2.88 -2.87 -35.40
N LEU A 459 3.95 -2.20 -35.00
CA LEU A 459 3.91 -1.07 -34.08
C LEU A 459 3.21 0.12 -34.75
N ILE A 460 2.07 0.54 -34.22
CA ILE A 460 1.33 1.72 -34.70
C ILE A 460 1.66 2.97 -33.88
N TYR A 461 2.03 2.78 -32.61
CA TYR A 461 2.33 3.88 -31.70
C TYR A 461 3.32 3.44 -30.64
N GLN A 462 4.26 4.31 -30.32
CA GLN A 462 5.20 4.14 -29.22
C GLN A 462 5.14 5.38 -28.31
N PRO A 463 4.94 5.21 -26.99
CA PRO A 463 5.06 6.31 -26.06
C PRO A 463 6.50 6.82 -25.99
N ILE A 464 6.66 8.13 -25.88
CA ILE A 464 7.96 8.76 -25.68
C ILE A 464 8.49 8.33 -24.30
N GLN A 465 9.62 7.62 -24.27
CA GLN A 465 10.29 7.30 -23.01
C GLN A 465 10.79 8.59 -22.36
N GLY A 466 10.32 8.89 -21.15
CA GLY A 466 10.76 10.05 -20.36
C GLY A 466 9.81 11.26 -20.31
N GLY A 467 8.55 11.13 -20.72
CA GLY A 467 7.62 12.26 -20.84
C GLY A 467 6.45 12.28 -19.84
N PHE A 468 6.71 12.13 -18.54
CA PHE A 468 5.82 12.64 -17.48
C PHE A 468 6.68 13.06 -16.28
N SER A 469 7.74 13.83 -16.53
CA SER A 469 8.22 14.75 -15.50
C SER A 469 7.07 15.68 -15.19
N ASN A 470 6.68 15.75 -13.91
CA ASN A 470 5.68 16.67 -13.37
C ASN A 470 5.68 18.02 -14.13
N GLU A 471 4.73 18.23 -15.03
CA GLU A 471 4.30 19.58 -15.39
C GLU A 471 3.59 20.14 -14.15
N ARG A 472 4.40 20.73 -13.26
CA ARG A 472 3.96 21.72 -12.29
C ARG A 472 4.24 23.07 -12.92
N GLU A 473 3.20 23.72 -13.40
CA GLU A 473 3.04 25.17 -13.20
C GLU A 473 2.17 25.37 -11.96
#